data_AF-A0AB36ISA2-F1
#
_entry.id   AF-A0AB36ISA2-F1
#
_cell.length_a   1.000
_cell.length_b   1.000
_cell.length_c   1.000
_cell.angle_alpha   90.00
_cell.angle_beta   90.00
_cell.angle_gamma   90.00
#
_symmetry.space_group_name_H-M   'P 1'
#
loop_
_entity.id
_entity.type
_entity.pdbx_description
1 polymer ?
#
loop_
_entity_poly.entity_id
_entity_poly.type
_entity_poly.pdbx_seq_one_letter_code
_entity_poly.pdbx_strand_id
1 'polypeptide(L)'
;MTKKTKSAVENQPIYQHSKGVVKDNAVMALLHDKLFRQRVEKKRKGKGSYQRKAKYASNWFEKPDDKVFDFRNFIIGFFVSISV
;
A
#
# COMPACT_ATOMS: atom_id res chain seq x y z
N MET A 1 27.53 -4.92 41.34
CA MET A 1 27.16 -5.82 40.22
C MET A 1 26.14 -5.11 39.36
N THR A 2 26.54 -4.54 38.22
CA THR A 2 25.62 -3.81 37.33
C THR A 2 24.91 -4.81 36.41
N LYS A 3 23.58 -4.84 36.44
CA LYS A 3 22.78 -5.66 35.52
C LYS A 3 22.88 -5.02 34.12
N LYS A 4 23.47 -5.75 33.16
CA LYS A 4 23.50 -5.36 31.75
C LYS A 4 22.08 -5.51 31.19
N THR A 5 21.39 -4.40 30.95
CA THR A 5 20.08 -4.39 30.30
C THR A 5 20.26 -4.79 28.84
N LYS A 6 19.65 -5.92 28.43
CA LYS A 6 19.63 -6.35 27.02
C LYS A 6 18.89 -5.29 26.21
N SER A 7 19.57 -4.68 25.24
CA SER A 7 18.93 -3.69 24.39
C SER A 7 18.05 -4.40 23.37
N ALA A 8 16.82 -3.92 23.16
CA ALA A 8 15.84 -4.54 22.24
C ALA A 8 16.31 -4.60 20.77
N VAL A 9 17.42 -3.93 20.45
CA VAL A 9 18.03 -3.82 19.12
C VAL A 9 18.89 -5.05 18.79
N GLU A 10 19.29 -5.85 19.78
CA GLU A 10 20.22 -6.98 19.57
C GLU A 10 19.65 -8.13 18.72
N ASN A 11 18.32 -8.26 18.61
CA ASN A 11 17.67 -9.37 17.90
C ASN A 11 16.94 -8.92 16.62
N GLN A 12 17.50 -7.98 15.86
CA GLN A 12 16.89 -7.51 14.61
C GLN A 12 17.65 -8.02 13.38
N PRO A 13 16.96 -8.56 12.36
CA PRO A 13 17.60 -8.96 11.11
C PRO A 13 18.18 -7.73 10.40
N ILE A 14 19.45 -7.82 9.98
CA ILE A 14 20.18 -6.73 9.33
C ILE A 14 19.89 -6.74 7.83
N TYR A 15 19.54 -5.58 7.26
CA TYR A 15 19.33 -5.41 5.82
C TYR A 15 20.67 -5.25 5.07
N GLN A 16 20.88 -6.05 4.01
CA GLN A 16 22.05 -5.97 3.14
C GLN A 16 21.80 -5.00 1.98
N HIS A 17 22.51 -3.86 1.96
CA HIS A 17 22.38 -2.85 0.91
C HIS A 17 23.32 -3.09 -0.29
N SER A 18 22.98 -2.54 -1.46
CA SER A 18 23.72 -2.76 -2.71
C SER A 18 24.89 -1.80 -2.96
N LYS A 19 25.06 -0.75 -2.15
CA LYS A 19 26.01 0.36 -2.39
C LYS A 19 27.50 0.06 -2.12
N GLY A 20 27.86 -1.18 -1.78
CA GLY A 20 29.23 -1.53 -1.38
C GLY A 20 29.63 -0.83 -0.06
N VAL A 21 30.92 -0.52 0.11
CA VAL A 21 31.39 0.18 1.32
C VAL A 21 30.97 1.64 1.28
N VAL A 22 30.12 2.06 2.22
CA VAL A 22 29.72 3.46 2.36
C VAL A 22 30.81 4.23 3.10
N LYS A 23 31.34 5.28 2.48
CA LYS A 23 32.44 6.09 3.02
C LYS A 23 31.96 7.28 3.84
N ASP A 24 31.06 8.08 3.27
CA ASP A 24 30.71 9.39 3.84
C ASP A 24 29.35 9.37 4.56
N ASN A 25 28.25 9.18 3.81
CA ASN A 25 26.89 9.28 4.35
C ASN A 25 26.06 8.01 4.14
N ALA A 26 25.79 7.30 5.24
CA ALA A 26 24.97 6.09 5.27
C ALA A 26 23.50 6.33 4.87
N VAL A 27 22.89 7.42 5.33
CA VAL A 27 21.47 7.72 5.07
C VAL A 27 21.27 8.02 3.58
N MET A 28 22.15 8.84 3.00
CA MET A 28 22.10 9.17 1.58
C MET A 28 22.33 7.92 0.70
N ALA A 29 23.27 7.06 1.10
CA ALA A 29 23.52 5.79 0.40
C ALA A 29 22.28 4.89 0.41
N LEU A 30 21.62 4.76 1.56
CA LEU A 30 20.38 3.97 1.69
C LEU A 30 19.22 4.61 0.92
N LEU A 31 19.07 5.93 0.95
CA LEU A 31 18.01 6.65 0.22
C LEU A 31 18.06 6.31 -1.28
N HIS A 32 19.26 6.23 -1.86
CA HIS A 32 19.44 5.86 -3.26
C HIS A 32 19.52 4.34 -3.51
N ASP A 33 19.29 3.50 -2.50
CA ASP A 33 19.22 2.04 -2.62
C ASP A 33 17.79 1.57 -2.97
N LYS A 34 17.66 0.33 -3.43
CA LYS A 34 16.36 -0.26 -3.83
C LYS A 34 15.34 -0.28 -2.69
N LEU A 35 15.82 -0.27 -1.44
CA LEU A 35 14.99 -0.24 -0.25
C LEU A 35 14.00 0.94 -0.27
N PHE A 36 14.49 2.13 -0.65
CA PHE A 36 13.73 3.38 -0.64
C PHE A 36 13.37 3.85 -2.04
N ARG A 37 13.03 2.92 -2.94
CA ARG A 37 12.50 3.27 -4.26
C ARG A 37 11.09 3.83 -4.17
N GLN A 38 10.74 4.71 -5.11
CA GLN A 38 9.36 5.13 -5.30
C GLN A 38 8.48 3.90 -5.60
N ARG A 39 7.35 3.80 -4.89
CA ARG A 39 6.33 2.78 -5.12
C ARG A 39 5.14 3.44 -5.79
N VAL A 40 4.70 2.86 -6.90
CA VAL A 40 3.51 3.30 -7.63
C VAL A 40 2.42 2.27 -7.41
N GLU A 41 1.28 2.71 -6.89
CA GLU A 41 0.11 1.84 -6.70
C GLU A 41 -0.60 1.59 -8.04
N LYS A 42 -1.07 0.35 -8.24
CA LYS A 42 -1.86 0.02 -9.41
C LYS A 42 -3.29 0.56 -9.24
N LYS A 43 -3.66 1.50 -10.11
CA LYS A 43 -5.03 2.05 -10.17
C LYS A 43 -6.05 0.94 -10.47
N ARG A 44 -7.24 1.04 -9.87
CA ARG A 44 -8.35 0.08 -10.09
C ARG A 44 -9.16 0.36 -11.36
N LYS A 45 -9.26 1.63 -11.76
CA LYS A 45 -9.95 2.09 -12.98
C LYS A 45 -9.05 3.00 -13.81
N GLY A 46 -9.21 2.96 -15.14
CA GLY A 46 -8.51 3.82 -16.09
C GLY A 46 -7.27 3.20 -16.74
N LYS A 47 -6.30 4.03 -17.18
CA LYS A 47 -5.10 3.57 -17.89
C LYS A 47 -4.26 2.66 -16.99
N GLY A 48 -3.92 1.48 -17.50
CA GLY A 48 -3.09 0.50 -16.77
C GLY A 48 -3.83 -0.29 -15.68
N SER A 49 -5.15 -0.13 -15.54
CA SER A 49 -5.92 -0.83 -14.50
C SER A 49 -6.34 -2.24 -14.89
N TYR A 50 -6.30 -2.60 -16.18
CA TYR A 50 -6.69 -3.93 -16.67
C TYR A 50 -5.88 -5.05 -15.99
N GLN A 51 -6.57 -6.11 -15.61
CA GLN A 51 -6.01 -7.32 -15.01
C GLN A 51 -6.57 -8.53 -15.77
N ARG A 52 -5.70 -9.39 -16.32
CA ARG A 52 -6.15 -10.59 -17.06
C ARG A 52 -6.90 -11.60 -16.19
N LYS A 53 -6.58 -11.65 -14.90
CA LYS A 53 -7.24 -12.52 -13.92
C LYS A 53 -7.65 -11.65 -12.73
N ALA A 54 -8.92 -11.75 -12.33
CA ALA A 54 -9.40 -11.13 -11.10
C ALA A 54 -8.84 -11.88 -9.87
N LYS A 55 -8.82 -11.20 -8.71
CA LYS A 55 -8.39 -11.81 -7.44
C LYS A 55 -9.28 -13.01 -7.06
N TYR A 56 -10.59 -12.89 -7.28
CA TYR A 56 -11.57 -13.95 -7.04
C TYR A 56 -12.29 -14.25 -8.36
N ALA A 57 -11.94 -15.35 -9.01
CA ALA A 57 -12.49 -15.72 -10.31
C ALA A 57 -13.86 -16.42 -10.22
N SER A 58 -14.20 -16.98 -9.06
CA SER A 58 -15.44 -17.73 -8.81
C SER A 58 -16.58 -16.88 -8.24
N ASN A 59 -16.30 -15.70 -7.69
CA ASN A 59 -17.32 -14.83 -7.14
C ASN A 59 -17.74 -13.85 -8.24
N TRP A 60 -18.99 -14.00 -8.68
CA TRP A 60 -19.57 -13.36 -9.87
C TRP A 60 -19.59 -11.83 -9.83
N PHE A 61 -19.32 -11.21 -8.68
CA PHE A 61 -19.51 -9.78 -8.49
C PHE A 61 -18.69 -9.26 -7.32
N GLU A 62 -17.41 -8.98 -7.53
CA GLU A 62 -16.70 -8.01 -6.68
C GLU A 62 -15.81 -7.15 -7.56
N LYS A 63 -16.41 -6.14 -8.21
CA LYS A 63 -15.66 -4.93 -8.53
C LYS A 63 -15.50 -4.18 -7.21
N PRO A 64 -14.28 -4.04 -6.67
CA PRO A 64 -14.09 -3.41 -5.37
C PRO A 64 -14.30 -1.88 -5.39
N ASP A 65 -14.71 -1.32 -6.53
CA ASP A 65 -14.96 0.11 -6.77
C ASP A 65 -16.42 0.51 -6.47
N ASP A 66 -17.32 -0.47 -6.37
CA ASP A 66 -18.76 -0.22 -6.20
C ASP A 66 -19.08 0.26 -4.77
N LYS A 67 -18.20 -0.03 -3.80
CA LYS A 67 -18.33 0.39 -2.39
C LYS A 67 -18.19 1.89 -2.16
N VAL A 68 -17.83 2.67 -3.19
CA VAL A 68 -17.74 4.14 -3.10
C VAL A 68 -19.12 4.80 -3.33
N PHE A 69 -20.12 4.07 -3.83
CA PHE A 69 -21.37 4.63 -4.32
C PHE A 69 -22.63 4.28 -3.52
N ASP A 70 -22.54 3.55 -2.40
CA ASP A 70 -23.72 3.22 -1.59
C ASP A 70 -24.44 4.48 -1.06
N PHE A 71 -23.69 5.53 -0.70
CA PHE A 71 -24.28 6.81 -0.26
C PHE A 71 -24.90 7.63 -1.40
N ARG A 72 -24.44 7.48 -2.65
CA ARG A 72 -24.99 8.27 -3.77
C ARG A 72 -26.37 7.76 -4.18
N ASN A 73 -26.60 6.45 -4.11
CA ASN A 73 -27.89 5.85 -4.43
C ASN A 73 -28.95 6.18 -3.35
N PHE A 74 -28.55 6.35 -2.08
CA PHE A 74 -29.46 6.77 -1.00
C PHE A 74 -29.98 8.20 -1.19
N ILE A 75 -29.11 9.16 -1.56
CA ILE A 75 -29.52 10.57 -1.76
C ILE A 75 -30.43 10.72 -2.99
N ILE A 76 -30.14 9.99 -4.08
CA ILE A 76 -30.97 10.03 -5.30
C ILE A 76 -32.35 9.41 -5.06
N GLY A 77 -32.44 8.30 -4.32
CA GLY A 77 -33.72 7.67 -3.97
C GLY A 77 -34.59 8.54 -3.04
N PHE A 78 -33.98 9.27 -2.10
CA PHE A 78 -34.69 10.12 -1.14
C PHE A 78 -35.33 11.36 -1.77
N PHE A 79 -34.72 11.93 -2.81
CA PHE A 79 -35.27 13.11 -3.50
C PHE A 79 -36.39 12.78 -4.50
N VAL A 80 -36.42 11.57 -5.06
CA VAL A 80 -37.49 11.11 -5.97
C VAL A 80 -38.78 10.77 -5.21
N SER A 81 -38.70 10.36 -3.94
CA SER A 81 -39.90 10.03 -3.14
C SER A 81 -40.62 11.24 -2.52
N ILE A 82 -40.00 12.43 -2.49
CA ILE A 82 -40.60 13.66 -1.95
C ILE A 82 -41.28 14.50 -3.06
N SER A 83 -41.06 14.16 -4.33
CA SER A 83 -41.56 14.90 -5.49
C SER A 83 -42.79 14.28 -6.17
N VAL A 84 -43.47 13.34 -5.51
CA VAL A 84 -44.81 12.82 -5.88
C VAL A 84 -45.80 13.09 -4.74
#